data_AF-A0A2T5J0Z3-F1
#
_entry.id   AF-A0A2T5J0Z3-F1
#
_cell.length_a   1.000
_cell.length_b   1.000
_cell.length_c   1.000
_cell.angle_alpha   90.00
_cell.angle_beta   90.00
_cell.angle_gamma   90.00
#
_symmetry.space_group_name_H-M   'P 1'
#
loop_
_entity.id
_entity.type
_entity.pdbx_description
1 polymer ?
#
loop_
_entity_poly.entity_id
_entity_poly.type
_entity_poly.pdbx_seq_one_letter_code
_entity_poly.pdbx_strand_id
1 'polypeptide(L)'
;MTRITLLVGLSALLLVACNENNTTAATPSTIPSVSAIQVPTKVFIGQPVTVSIIGSKLSPNSVNIETVACTDVAITQQSATVLRLTCTPQAQQVPSIQVKNTQGKLLLKQTFIADSLATNALNDTGVIDCQTETDIISLCAGSGLGEWSAWQQDANVGRDYQAQQGQLAKLGAGAAGFDFTKIDISGKPLAANATVWHCVRDNHTGLLWEAKTNDGGLEDYDNTYTWYNPDTAQNGGNFGLENGNKNTLTYIQAINQQGLCGYKDWRLPTAEQLQGLVHYGQSSPTIDTHYFPNTQSANYWTAETTGSSGQFAVVVMFEFGLVRSIAKNQRFSTNENYIRLVRAGHE
;
A
#
# COMPACT_ATOMS: atom_id res chain seq x y z
N MET A 1 -31.70 -75.21 -47.18
CA MET A 1 -31.42 -74.43 -45.96
C MET A 1 -30.24 -73.52 -46.24
N THR A 2 -30.44 -72.22 -46.00
CA THR A 2 -29.40 -71.24 -45.62
C THR A 2 -28.41 -70.71 -46.68
N ARG A 3 -28.53 -69.39 -46.93
CA ARG A 3 -27.54 -68.32 -47.22
C ARG A 3 -26.21 -68.66 -47.92
N ILE A 4 -25.84 -67.82 -48.89
CA ILE A 4 -24.73 -66.84 -48.85
C ILE A 4 -24.73 -66.11 -50.20
N THR A 5 -24.87 -64.77 -50.19
CA THR A 5 -24.72 -63.94 -51.40
C THR A 5 -23.56 -62.98 -51.16
N LEU A 6 -22.47 -63.16 -51.93
CA LEU A 6 -21.33 -62.25 -52.01
C LEU A 6 -21.68 -61.14 -53.01
N LEU A 7 -21.55 -59.86 -52.62
CA LEU A 7 -21.54 -58.74 -53.57
C LEU A 7 -20.15 -58.10 -53.57
N VAL A 8 -19.52 -58.09 -54.73
CA VAL A 8 -18.27 -57.40 -55.02
C VAL A 8 -18.61 -56.06 -55.66
N GLY A 9 -18.10 -54.97 -55.08
CA GLY A 9 -18.28 -53.61 -55.58
C GLY A 9 -17.27 -53.26 -56.67
N LEU A 10 -17.73 -52.57 -57.71
CA LEU A 10 -16.90 -51.85 -58.67
C LEU A 10 -17.42 -50.41 -58.75
N SER A 11 -16.58 -49.48 -58.31
CA SER A 11 -16.87 -48.05 -58.23
C SER A 11 -16.79 -47.40 -59.61
N ALA A 12 -17.87 -46.76 -60.06
CA ALA A 12 -17.89 -45.88 -61.22
C ALA A 12 -18.09 -44.42 -60.76
N LEU A 13 -17.14 -43.58 -61.16
CA LEU A 13 -17.15 -42.12 -61.05
C LEU A 13 -18.38 -41.54 -61.76
N LEU A 14 -19.15 -40.69 -61.07
CA LEU A 14 -19.94 -39.64 -61.71
C LEU A 14 -19.52 -38.30 -61.11
N LEU A 15 -19.07 -37.39 -61.98
CA LEU A 15 -18.82 -36.00 -61.70
C LEU A 15 -20.11 -35.33 -61.19
N VAL A 16 -20.05 -34.71 -60.02
CA VAL A 16 -21.01 -33.69 -59.60
C VAL A 16 -20.26 -32.37 -59.51
N ALA A 17 -20.82 -31.35 -60.18
CA ALA A 17 -20.28 -30.03 -60.33
C ALA A 17 -19.95 -29.37 -58.98
N CYS A 18 -18.83 -28.64 -58.93
CA CYS A 18 -18.53 -27.67 -57.88
C CYS A 18 -19.62 -26.60 -57.88
N ASN A 19 -20.48 -26.59 -56.86
CA ASN A 19 -21.15 -25.36 -56.46
C ASN A 19 -20.27 -24.72 -55.39
N GLU A 20 -19.38 -23.83 -55.83
CA GLU A 20 -18.72 -22.86 -54.97
C GLU A 20 -19.80 -22.00 -54.28
N ASN A 21 -19.61 -21.76 -52.99
CA ASN A 21 -20.30 -20.83 -52.09
C ASN A 21 -21.00 -21.52 -50.93
N ASN A 22 -20.19 -22.11 -50.04
CA ASN A 22 -20.56 -22.17 -48.63
C ASN A 22 -19.42 -21.62 -47.77
N THR A 23 -19.02 -20.39 -48.06
CA THR A 23 -18.54 -19.50 -47.02
C THR A 23 -19.77 -18.85 -46.42
N THR A 24 -20.34 -19.46 -45.38
CA THR A 24 -21.06 -18.67 -44.38
C THR A 24 -20.04 -17.71 -43.77
N ALA A 25 -19.82 -16.57 -44.44
CA ALA A 25 -19.20 -15.42 -43.84
C ALA A 25 -20.08 -15.10 -42.63
N ALA A 26 -19.58 -15.43 -41.44
CA ALA A 26 -20.21 -15.01 -40.20
C ALA A 26 -20.49 -13.51 -40.35
N THR A 27 -21.75 -13.12 -40.24
CA THR A 27 -22.15 -11.71 -40.28
C THR A 27 -21.24 -10.95 -39.31
N PRO A 28 -20.57 -9.85 -39.74
CA PRO A 28 -19.65 -9.11 -38.87
C PRO A 28 -20.37 -8.73 -37.60
N SER A 29 -19.93 -9.25 -36.45
CA SER A 29 -20.82 -9.45 -35.30
C SER A 29 -21.56 -8.24 -34.68
N THR A 30 -21.52 -6.98 -35.12
CA THR A 30 -22.05 -5.72 -34.49
C THR A 30 -21.90 -5.49 -32.96
N ILE A 31 -21.64 -6.50 -32.15
CA ILE A 31 -21.57 -6.50 -30.70
C ILE A 31 -20.17 -6.04 -30.29
N PRO A 32 -20.06 -5.05 -29.40
CA PRO A 32 -18.77 -4.61 -28.89
C PRO A 32 -18.13 -5.70 -28.04
N SER A 33 -16.81 -5.83 -28.14
CA SER A 33 -16.01 -6.72 -27.30
C SER A 33 -14.92 -5.93 -26.60
N VAL A 34 -14.62 -6.27 -25.34
CA VAL A 34 -13.50 -5.70 -24.59
C VAL A 34 -12.47 -6.80 -24.36
N SER A 35 -11.25 -6.62 -24.85
CA SER A 35 -10.15 -7.57 -24.67
C SER A 35 -9.23 -7.21 -23.50
N ALA A 36 -9.10 -5.92 -23.17
CA ALA A 36 -8.28 -5.47 -22.05
C ALA A 36 -8.75 -4.11 -21.48
N ILE A 37 -8.48 -3.90 -20.20
CA ILE A 37 -8.47 -2.58 -19.56
C ILE A 37 -7.06 -2.39 -19.01
N GLN A 38 -6.30 -1.46 -19.60
CA GLN A 38 -4.93 -1.16 -19.21
C GLN A 38 -4.89 0.07 -18.32
N VAL A 39 -4.36 -0.11 -17.12
CA VAL A 39 -4.11 0.94 -16.13
C VAL A 39 -2.60 1.10 -15.99
N PRO A 40 -2.06 2.33 -15.84
CA PRO A 40 -0.66 2.55 -15.51
C PRO A 40 -0.24 1.77 -14.26
N THR A 41 1.03 1.40 -14.19
CA THR A 41 1.59 0.69 -13.03
C THR A 41 1.76 1.60 -11.81
N LYS A 42 1.78 2.93 -12.02
CA LYS A 42 1.85 3.94 -10.97
C LYS A 42 0.59 4.80 -11.03
N VAL A 43 -0.18 4.76 -9.96
CA VAL A 43 -1.44 5.49 -9.84
C VAL A 43 -1.51 6.05 -8.43
N PHE A 44 -1.92 7.31 -8.31
CA PHE A 44 -2.00 7.99 -7.02
C PHE A 44 -3.43 8.45 -6.74
N ILE A 45 -3.81 8.38 -5.47
CA ILE A 45 -5.04 8.97 -4.96
C ILE A 45 -5.02 10.48 -5.23
N GLY A 46 -6.14 11.01 -5.71
CA GLY A 46 -6.30 12.44 -6.00
C GLY A 46 -5.61 12.92 -7.28
N GLN A 47 -4.90 12.07 -8.01
CA GLN A 47 -4.28 12.41 -9.29
C GLN A 47 -5.03 11.76 -10.47
N PRO A 48 -5.34 12.50 -11.55
CA PRO A 48 -5.96 11.91 -12.73
C PRO A 48 -5.10 10.81 -13.35
N VAL A 49 -5.69 9.64 -13.57
CA VAL A 49 -5.09 8.50 -14.27
C VAL A 49 -5.75 8.30 -15.63
N THR A 50 -4.94 8.00 -16.66
CA THR A 50 -5.45 7.62 -17.99
C THR A 50 -5.55 6.11 -18.10
N VAL A 51 -6.77 5.59 -18.34
CA VAL A 51 -7.05 4.17 -18.54
C VAL A 51 -7.40 3.91 -20.01
N SER A 52 -6.90 2.82 -20.56
CA SER A 52 -7.18 2.41 -21.95
C SER A 52 -8.04 1.15 -21.99
N ILE A 53 -9.24 1.25 -22.56
CA ILE A 53 -10.12 0.13 -22.85
C ILE A 53 -9.86 -0.31 -24.28
N ILE A 54 -9.42 -1.54 -24.47
CA ILE A 54 -9.04 -2.10 -25.78
C ILE A 54 -10.09 -3.15 -26.17
N GLY A 55 -10.47 -3.15 -27.44
CA GLY A 55 -11.52 -4.02 -27.92
C GLY A 55 -11.81 -3.89 -29.41
N SER A 56 -13.05 -4.22 -29.77
CA SER A 56 -13.56 -4.06 -31.13
C SER A 56 -14.96 -3.45 -31.11
N LYS A 57 -15.25 -2.64 -32.12
CA LYS A 57 -16.53 -1.91 -32.30
C LYS A 57 -16.88 -1.05 -31.09
N LEU A 58 -15.86 -0.46 -30.49
CA LEU A 58 -16.02 0.44 -29.36
C LEU A 58 -16.46 1.83 -29.83
N SER A 59 -17.38 2.41 -29.05
CA SER A 59 -17.82 3.80 -29.11
C SER A 59 -18.45 4.15 -27.76
N PRO A 60 -18.56 5.44 -27.39
CA PRO A 60 -19.18 5.86 -26.12
C PRO A 60 -20.60 5.33 -25.90
N ASN A 61 -21.33 5.02 -26.99
CA ASN A 61 -22.70 4.53 -26.94
C ASN A 61 -22.80 3.00 -27.07
N SER A 62 -21.68 2.32 -27.37
CA SER A 62 -21.65 0.86 -27.51
C SER A 62 -21.50 0.13 -26.16
N VAL A 63 -20.92 0.80 -25.17
CA VAL A 63 -20.60 0.23 -23.86
C VAL A 63 -20.94 1.22 -22.75
N ASN A 64 -21.31 0.68 -21.59
CA ASN A 64 -21.48 1.45 -20.37
C ASN A 64 -20.21 1.30 -19.51
N ILE A 65 -19.60 2.43 -19.15
CA ILE A 65 -18.42 2.46 -18.28
C ILE A 65 -18.88 2.88 -16.89
N GLU A 66 -18.66 2.01 -15.91
CA GLU A 66 -18.93 2.28 -14.50
C GLU A 66 -17.61 2.26 -13.73
N THR A 67 -17.42 3.22 -12.83
CA THR A 67 -16.25 3.29 -11.96
C THR A 67 -16.63 3.08 -10.50
N VAL A 68 -15.69 2.53 -9.74
CA VAL A 68 -15.74 2.48 -8.27
C VAL A 68 -14.51 3.21 -7.77
N ALA A 69 -14.67 4.10 -6.78
CA ALA A 69 -13.60 4.91 -6.19
C ALA A 69 -12.71 5.61 -7.23
N CYS A 70 -13.30 6.07 -8.34
CA CYS A 70 -12.65 6.91 -9.33
C CYS A 70 -13.65 7.97 -9.81
N THR A 71 -13.39 9.24 -9.50
CA THR A 71 -14.24 10.39 -9.85
C THR A 71 -13.74 11.07 -11.12
N ASP A 72 -14.40 12.15 -11.54
CA ASP A 72 -13.96 12.99 -12.67
C ASP A 72 -13.76 12.20 -13.97
N VAL A 73 -14.67 11.26 -14.21
CA VAL A 73 -14.59 10.33 -15.34
C VAL A 73 -14.88 11.08 -16.63
N ALA A 74 -13.91 11.11 -17.54
CA ALA A 74 -14.07 11.73 -18.86
C ALA A 74 -13.44 10.86 -19.95
N ILE A 75 -14.14 10.66 -21.07
CA ILE A 75 -13.58 10.01 -22.26
C ILE A 75 -12.73 11.04 -23.00
N THR A 76 -11.44 10.77 -23.15
CA THR A 76 -10.46 11.69 -23.77
C THR A 76 -10.07 11.29 -25.19
N GLN A 77 -10.24 10.01 -25.55
CA GLN A 77 -10.00 9.52 -26.91
C GLN A 77 -10.97 8.39 -27.26
N GLN A 78 -11.38 8.34 -28.52
CA GLN A 78 -12.26 7.30 -29.03
C GLN A 78 -11.85 6.81 -30.42
N SER A 79 -11.86 5.49 -30.60
CA SER A 79 -11.79 4.79 -31.87
C SER A 79 -12.58 3.49 -31.77
N ALA A 80 -12.78 2.81 -32.91
CA ALA A 80 -13.44 1.50 -32.94
C ALA A 80 -12.69 0.41 -32.15
N THR A 81 -11.44 0.64 -31.76
CA THR A 81 -10.59 -0.35 -31.07
C THR A 81 -10.12 0.09 -29.70
N VAL A 82 -10.14 1.40 -29.39
CA VAL A 82 -9.65 1.95 -28.13
C VAL A 82 -10.56 3.09 -27.64
N LEU A 83 -10.95 3.01 -26.37
CA LEU A 83 -11.47 4.15 -25.62
C LEU A 83 -10.45 4.52 -24.54
N ARG A 84 -10.03 5.79 -24.48
CA ARG A 84 -9.25 6.31 -23.35
C ARG A 84 -10.16 7.12 -22.47
N LEU A 85 -10.09 6.88 -21.18
CA LEU A 85 -10.74 7.69 -20.17
C LEU A 85 -9.73 8.19 -19.15
N THR A 86 -10.01 9.35 -18.57
CA THR A 86 -9.38 9.82 -17.35
C THR A 86 -10.33 9.59 -16.19
N CYS A 87 -9.80 9.27 -15.02
CA CYS A 87 -10.53 9.33 -13.75
C CYS A 87 -9.57 9.62 -12.60
N THR A 88 -10.07 10.12 -11.47
CA THR A 88 -9.28 10.47 -10.28
C THR A 88 -9.54 9.46 -9.16
N PRO A 89 -8.58 8.60 -8.80
CA PRO A 89 -8.76 7.55 -7.78
C PRO A 89 -8.99 8.14 -6.39
N GLN A 90 -9.81 7.47 -5.60
CA GLN A 90 -10.21 7.87 -4.26
C GLN A 90 -9.73 6.84 -3.22
N ALA A 91 -9.37 7.29 -2.01
CA ALA A 91 -8.69 6.48 -1.00
C ALA A 91 -9.56 5.39 -0.33
N GLN A 92 -10.88 5.59 -0.33
CA GLN A 92 -11.80 4.88 0.57
C GLN A 92 -12.07 3.43 0.16
N GLN A 93 -11.89 3.08 -1.11
CA GLN A 93 -12.16 1.75 -1.66
C GLN A 93 -11.18 1.45 -2.79
N VAL A 94 -11.05 0.16 -3.13
CA VAL A 94 -10.24 -0.28 -4.28
C VAL A 94 -10.83 0.30 -5.57
N PRO A 95 -10.09 1.14 -6.30
CA PRO A 95 -10.54 1.66 -7.57
C PRO A 95 -10.80 0.54 -8.58
N SER A 96 -11.90 0.65 -9.33
CA SER A 96 -12.16 -0.29 -10.43
C SER A 96 -12.87 0.37 -11.59
N ILE A 97 -12.58 -0.13 -12.79
CA ILE A 97 -13.29 0.18 -14.03
C ILE A 97 -14.04 -1.06 -14.47
N GLN A 98 -15.34 -0.91 -14.71
CA GLN A 98 -16.22 -1.95 -15.22
C GLN A 98 -16.76 -1.51 -16.56
N VAL A 99 -16.61 -2.36 -17.57
CA VAL A 99 -17.18 -2.13 -18.89
C VAL A 99 -18.29 -3.14 -19.11
N LYS A 100 -19.51 -2.65 -19.31
CA LYS A 100 -20.71 -3.45 -19.60
C LYS A 100 -21.18 -3.17 -21.01
N ASN A 101 -21.93 -4.10 -21.60
CA ASN A 101 -22.67 -3.81 -22.83
C ASN A 101 -23.91 -2.95 -22.52
N THR A 102 -24.62 -2.52 -23.58
CA THR A 102 -25.85 -1.71 -23.46
C THR A 102 -27.00 -2.43 -22.73
N GLN A 103 -26.93 -3.75 -22.58
CA GLN A 103 -27.89 -4.56 -21.83
C GLN A 103 -27.47 -4.78 -20.36
N GLY A 104 -26.37 -4.18 -19.90
CA GLY A 104 -25.87 -4.30 -18.54
C GLY A 104 -25.02 -5.54 -18.25
N LYS A 105 -24.72 -6.38 -19.25
CA LYS A 105 -23.81 -7.53 -19.09
C LYS A 105 -22.37 -7.05 -18.96
N LEU A 106 -21.68 -7.47 -17.89
CA LEU A 106 -20.26 -7.21 -17.69
C LEU A 106 -19.42 -7.86 -18.81
N LEU A 107 -18.62 -7.05 -19.48
CA LEU A 107 -17.64 -7.47 -20.49
C LEU A 107 -16.28 -7.68 -19.85
N LEU A 108 -15.82 -6.70 -19.07
CA LEU A 108 -14.56 -6.79 -18.34
C LEU A 108 -14.59 -5.87 -17.10
N LYS A 109 -13.91 -6.31 -16.04
CA LYS A 109 -13.66 -5.51 -14.83
C LYS A 109 -12.16 -5.50 -14.56
N GLN A 110 -11.62 -4.32 -14.27
CA GLN A 110 -10.26 -4.16 -13.83
C GLN A 110 -10.24 -3.40 -12.52
N THR A 111 -9.68 -4.00 -11.48
CA THR A 111 -9.30 -3.32 -10.24
C THR A 111 -7.86 -2.87 -10.33
N PHE A 112 -7.50 -1.77 -9.68
CA PHE A 112 -6.12 -1.30 -9.60
C PHE A 112 -5.85 -0.71 -8.22
N ILE A 113 -4.57 -0.61 -7.88
CA ILE A 113 -4.11 -0.03 -6.61
C ILE A 113 -3.77 1.44 -6.89
N ALA A 114 -4.13 2.32 -5.95
CA ALA A 114 -3.75 3.71 -5.97
C ALA A 114 -2.99 4.05 -4.68
N ASP A 115 -1.74 4.45 -4.85
CA ASP A 115 -0.84 4.85 -3.77
C ASP A 115 -1.23 6.24 -3.24
N SER A 116 -0.85 6.55 -2.00
CA SER A 116 -0.89 7.93 -1.53
C SER A 116 0.42 8.62 -1.92
N LEU A 117 0.37 9.86 -2.40
CA LEU A 117 1.59 10.64 -2.61
C LEU A 117 2.28 10.88 -1.27
N ALA A 118 3.59 10.68 -1.19
CA ALA A 118 4.37 11.14 -0.06
C ALA A 118 4.24 12.66 0.07
N THR A 119 3.78 13.13 1.23
CA THR A 119 3.48 14.55 1.44
C THR A 119 4.64 15.32 2.08
N ASN A 120 5.70 14.62 2.50
CA ASN A 120 6.73 15.11 3.43
C ASN A 120 6.17 15.68 4.74
N ALA A 121 4.88 15.46 5.02
CA ALA A 121 4.30 15.78 6.31
C ALA A 121 4.80 14.79 7.37
N LEU A 122 4.76 15.23 8.62
CA LEU A 122 4.99 14.39 9.78
C LEU A 122 3.66 14.24 10.51
N ASN A 123 3.44 13.07 11.10
CA ASN A 123 2.36 12.95 12.07
C ASN A 123 2.61 13.87 13.26
N ASP A 124 1.51 14.19 13.91
CA ASP A 124 1.53 14.87 15.20
C ASP A 124 1.89 13.87 16.32
N THR A 125 2.02 14.35 17.55
CA THR A 125 2.64 13.56 18.63
C THR A 125 1.68 12.55 19.28
N GLY A 126 0.37 12.70 19.08
CA GLY A 126 -0.68 11.98 19.79
C GLY A 126 -0.94 12.49 21.22
N VAL A 127 -0.38 13.63 21.63
CA VAL A 127 -0.63 14.23 22.94
C VAL A 127 -1.90 15.06 22.87
N ILE A 128 -2.90 14.71 23.68
CA ILE A 128 -4.23 15.36 23.70
C ILE A 128 -4.54 16.05 25.04
N ASP A 129 -3.65 15.92 26.02
CA ASP A 129 -3.80 16.54 27.33
C ASP A 129 -2.78 17.67 27.50
N CYS A 130 -3.21 18.77 28.12
CA CYS A 130 -2.31 19.85 28.52
C CYS A 130 -1.75 19.57 29.92
N GLN A 131 -0.66 20.23 30.28
CA GLN A 131 -0.03 20.11 31.59
C GLN A 131 0.16 21.48 32.25
N THR A 132 0.10 21.49 33.58
CA THR A 132 0.56 22.60 34.44
C THR A 132 1.77 22.14 35.23
N GLU A 133 2.26 22.95 36.17
CA GLU A 133 3.34 22.53 37.08
C GLU A 133 3.01 21.30 37.92
N THR A 134 1.73 21.09 38.22
CA THR A 134 1.26 20.07 39.18
C THR A 134 0.27 19.09 38.61
N ASP A 135 -0.40 19.41 37.51
CA ASP A 135 -1.56 18.67 37.02
C ASP A 135 -1.51 18.37 35.52
N ILE A 136 -2.12 17.24 35.14
CA ILE A 136 -2.48 16.93 33.75
C ILE A 136 -3.94 17.35 33.56
N ILE A 137 -4.17 18.30 32.66
CA ILE A 137 -5.48 18.81 32.31
C ILE A 137 -5.97 18.10 31.06
N SER A 138 -6.89 17.17 31.27
CA SER A 138 -7.42 16.36 30.18
C SER A 138 -8.04 17.23 29.10
N LEU A 139 -7.73 16.93 27.84
CA LEU A 139 -8.30 17.60 26.67
C LEU A 139 -8.08 19.12 26.64
N CYS A 140 -7.10 19.61 27.40
CA CYS A 140 -6.88 21.03 27.66
C CYS A 140 -8.14 21.77 28.15
N ALA A 141 -9.10 21.06 28.75
CA ALA A 141 -10.42 21.57 29.03
C ALA A 141 -10.47 22.35 30.35
N GLY A 142 -10.95 23.60 30.30
CA GLY A 142 -11.38 24.36 31.46
C GLY A 142 -10.40 25.43 31.96
N SER A 143 -10.79 26.11 33.05
CA SER A 143 -10.03 27.20 33.66
C SER A 143 -8.77 26.75 34.41
N GLY A 144 -8.55 25.44 34.54
CA GLY A 144 -7.41 24.85 35.27
C GLY A 144 -6.05 25.12 34.63
N LEU A 145 -6.02 25.56 33.37
CA LEU A 145 -4.79 25.97 32.70
C LEU A 145 -4.28 27.33 33.17
N GLY A 146 -5.15 28.24 33.64
CA GLY A 146 -4.73 29.59 34.03
C GLY A 146 -3.82 30.24 32.97
N GLU A 147 -2.64 30.71 33.40
CA GLU A 147 -1.64 31.33 32.51
C GLU A 147 -1.01 30.33 31.52
N TRP A 148 -1.07 29.02 31.79
CA TRP A 148 -0.53 27.96 30.94
C TRP A 148 -1.25 27.85 29.59
N SER A 149 -2.49 28.36 29.49
CA SER A 149 -3.23 28.38 28.22
C SER A 149 -2.60 29.29 27.17
N ALA A 150 -1.75 30.25 27.57
CA ALA A 150 -1.07 31.17 26.67
C ALA A 150 0.11 30.54 25.91
N TRP A 151 0.59 29.37 26.33
CA TRP A 151 1.86 28.79 25.87
C TRP A 151 1.74 27.83 24.69
N GLN A 152 0.54 27.68 24.10
CA GLN A 152 0.32 26.85 22.90
C GLN A 152 0.96 25.46 23.02
N GLN A 153 0.60 24.72 24.07
CA GLN A 153 1.07 23.35 24.31
C GLN A 153 0.63 22.43 23.18
N ASP A 154 1.37 21.34 22.95
CA ASP A 154 1.14 20.41 21.84
C ASP A 154 -0.33 20.01 21.66
N ALA A 155 -1.01 19.65 22.75
CA ALA A 155 -2.42 19.27 22.76
C ALA A 155 -3.43 20.36 22.36
N ASN A 156 -3.03 21.62 22.20
CA ASN A 156 -3.92 22.74 21.87
C ASN A 156 -3.74 23.30 20.45
N VAL A 157 -2.83 22.72 19.68
CA VAL A 157 -2.58 23.04 18.27
C VAL A 157 -2.39 21.76 17.47
N GLY A 158 -2.15 21.88 16.17
CA GLY A 158 -1.85 20.73 15.33
C GLY A 158 -3.06 19.85 15.03
N ARG A 159 -2.76 18.65 14.52
CA ARG A 159 -3.75 17.67 14.07
C ARG A 159 -4.37 16.92 15.23
N ASP A 160 -3.64 16.71 16.33
CA ASP A 160 -4.18 16.10 17.54
C ASP A 160 -5.36 16.93 18.09
N TYR A 161 -5.15 18.24 18.23
CA TYR A 161 -6.19 19.18 18.62
C TYR A 161 -7.35 19.22 17.61
N GLN A 162 -7.07 19.32 16.30
CA GLN A 162 -8.12 19.34 15.27
C GLN A 162 -8.98 18.07 15.31
N ALA A 163 -8.39 16.90 15.56
CA ALA A 163 -9.11 15.66 15.68
C ALA A 163 -10.03 15.65 16.90
N GLN A 164 -9.56 16.14 18.04
CA GLN A 164 -10.34 16.27 19.27
C GLN A 164 -11.57 17.17 19.08
N GLN A 165 -11.43 18.25 18.29
CA GLN A 165 -12.56 19.15 17.97
C GLN A 165 -13.51 18.59 16.90
N GLY A 166 -13.25 17.40 16.35
CA GLY A 166 -14.00 16.85 15.23
C GLY A 166 -13.82 17.64 13.92
N GLN A 167 -12.73 18.40 13.81
CA GLN A 167 -12.42 19.27 12.68
C GLN A 167 -11.41 18.63 11.71
N LEU A 168 -10.68 17.60 12.15
CA LEU A 168 -9.78 16.86 11.29
C LEU A 168 -10.56 15.82 10.47
N ALA A 169 -10.65 16.06 9.16
CA ALA A 169 -11.12 15.04 8.23
C ALA A 169 -10.05 13.94 8.09
N LYS A 170 -10.42 12.70 8.42
CA LYS A 170 -9.57 11.51 8.25
C LYS A 170 -10.10 10.64 7.13
N LEU A 171 -9.20 10.07 6.33
CA LEU A 171 -9.54 9.10 5.30
C LEU A 171 -9.74 7.69 5.88
N GLY A 172 -8.96 7.34 6.90
CA GLY A 172 -9.02 6.12 7.67
C GLY A 172 -9.40 6.42 9.12
N ALA A 173 -8.71 5.80 10.06
CA ALA A 173 -8.89 6.05 11.49
C ALA A 173 -7.55 5.89 12.23
N GLY A 174 -7.54 6.14 13.53
CA GLY A 174 -6.33 6.21 14.34
C GLY A 174 -6.56 7.16 15.50
N ALA A 175 -5.79 6.99 16.57
CA ALA A 175 -5.88 7.87 17.73
C ALA A 175 -5.45 9.33 17.40
N ALA A 176 -6.00 10.29 18.14
CA ALA A 176 -5.63 11.71 18.06
C ALA A 176 -5.52 12.23 16.61
N GLY A 177 -4.40 12.76 16.17
CA GLY A 177 -4.15 13.22 14.81
C GLY A 177 -3.91 12.08 13.82
N PHE A 178 -3.42 10.92 14.23
CA PHE A 178 -3.04 9.83 13.31
C PHE A 178 -4.17 9.38 12.37
N ASP A 179 -3.85 9.14 11.11
CA ASP A 179 -4.84 8.73 10.10
C ASP A 179 -4.32 7.53 9.29
N PHE A 180 -4.78 6.34 9.66
CA PHE A 180 -4.31 5.06 9.15
C PHE A 180 -5.40 4.25 8.44
N THR A 181 -4.99 3.59 7.36
CA THR A 181 -5.80 2.61 6.63
C THR A 181 -5.12 1.24 6.68
N LYS A 182 -5.85 0.20 7.09
CA LYS A 182 -5.37 -1.19 7.02
C LYS A 182 -5.32 -1.67 5.57
N ILE A 183 -4.29 -2.41 5.21
CA ILE A 183 -4.04 -2.87 3.84
C ILE A 183 -3.83 -4.39 3.83
N ASP A 184 -4.51 -5.08 2.92
CA ASP A 184 -4.38 -6.53 2.76
C ASP A 184 -3.09 -6.93 2.04
N ILE A 185 -2.82 -8.24 1.98
CA ILE A 185 -1.61 -8.78 1.32
C ILE A 185 -1.51 -8.46 -0.17
N SER A 186 -2.62 -8.08 -0.80
CA SER A 186 -2.67 -7.69 -2.21
C SER A 186 -2.59 -6.18 -2.44
N GLY A 187 -2.41 -5.38 -1.38
CA GLY A 187 -2.30 -3.92 -1.45
C GLY A 187 -3.62 -3.17 -1.42
N LYS A 188 -4.72 -3.82 -1.01
CA LYS A 188 -6.05 -3.21 -1.02
C LYS A 188 -6.43 -2.63 0.35
N PRO A 189 -7.10 -1.45 0.40
CA PRO A 189 -7.71 -0.95 1.62
C PRO A 189 -8.71 -1.93 2.21
N LEU A 190 -8.64 -2.09 3.52
CA LEU A 190 -9.55 -2.86 4.34
C LEU A 190 -10.41 -1.93 5.19
N ALA A 191 -11.56 -2.46 5.63
CA ALA A 191 -12.39 -1.77 6.60
C ALA A 191 -11.65 -1.58 7.93
N ALA A 192 -11.98 -0.54 8.69
CA ALA A 192 -11.33 -0.24 9.97
C ALA A 192 -11.43 -1.40 10.99
N ASN A 193 -12.54 -2.13 10.95
CA ASN A 193 -12.79 -3.30 11.80
C ASN A 193 -12.17 -4.62 11.29
N ALA A 194 -11.38 -4.59 10.22
CA ALA A 194 -10.66 -5.77 9.76
C ALA A 194 -9.73 -6.29 10.86
N THR A 195 -9.75 -7.60 11.07
CA THR A 195 -8.97 -8.29 12.11
C THR A 195 -7.63 -8.81 11.60
N VAL A 196 -7.42 -8.83 10.28
CA VAL A 196 -6.16 -9.25 9.64
C VAL A 196 -5.79 -8.24 8.56
N TRP A 197 -4.55 -7.78 8.58
CA TRP A 197 -3.94 -6.91 7.59
C TRP A 197 -2.42 -7.12 7.59
N HIS A 198 -1.76 -6.73 6.52
CA HIS A 198 -0.32 -6.95 6.33
C HIS A 198 0.47 -5.65 6.22
N CYS A 199 -0.21 -4.56 5.86
CA CYS A 199 0.40 -3.24 5.84
C CYS A 199 -0.55 -2.20 6.43
N VAL A 200 0.03 -1.06 6.81
CA VAL A 200 -0.69 0.12 7.29
C VAL A 200 -0.28 1.29 6.44
N ARG A 201 -1.26 1.90 5.76
CA ARG A 201 -1.05 3.16 5.06
C ARG A 201 -1.32 4.30 6.02
N ASP A 202 -0.37 5.21 6.10
CA ASP A 202 -0.52 6.51 6.72
C ASP A 202 -1.04 7.50 5.67
N ASN A 203 -2.29 7.92 5.85
CA ASN A 203 -2.97 8.81 4.93
C ASN A 203 -2.48 10.25 5.04
N HIS A 204 -1.83 10.62 6.15
CA HIS A 204 -1.28 11.96 6.35
C HIS A 204 0.09 12.12 5.69
N THR A 205 0.98 11.16 5.92
CA THR A 205 2.36 11.19 5.39
C THR A 205 2.46 10.60 3.97
N GLY A 206 1.48 9.77 3.58
CA GLY A 206 1.49 9.03 2.33
C GLY A 206 2.38 7.78 2.34
N LEU A 207 2.93 7.42 3.49
CA LEU A 207 3.79 6.25 3.66
C LEU A 207 2.97 4.97 3.83
N LEU A 208 3.51 3.87 3.33
CA LEU A 208 2.99 2.53 3.60
C LEU A 208 4.01 1.76 4.43
N TRP A 209 3.51 1.19 5.52
CA TRP A 209 4.29 0.52 6.55
C TRP A 209 3.98 -0.97 6.61
N GLU A 210 5.01 -1.76 6.84
CA GLU A 210 4.89 -3.17 7.19
C GLU A 210 4.10 -3.32 8.50
N ALA A 211 3.16 -4.25 8.59
CA ALA A 211 2.57 -4.73 9.85
C ALA A 211 3.26 -6.04 10.28
N LYS A 212 3.57 -6.19 11.57
CA LYS A 212 4.29 -7.36 12.10
C LYS A 212 3.31 -8.50 12.41
N THR A 213 3.72 -9.74 12.16
CA THR A 213 2.94 -10.94 12.45
C THR A 213 3.36 -11.58 13.78
N ASN A 214 2.62 -12.60 14.21
CA ASN A 214 2.96 -13.49 15.32
C ASN A 214 2.65 -14.93 14.87
N ASP A 215 3.50 -15.44 13.98
CA ASP A 215 3.27 -16.68 13.24
C ASP A 215 4.56 -17.49 13.00
N GLY A 216 5.70 -17.05 13.53
CA GLY A 216 7.03 -17.63 13.30
C GLY A 216 7.55 -17.44 11.87
N GLY A 217 6.88 -16.61 11.06
CA GLY A 217 7.26 -16.29 9.69
C GLY A 217 8.40 -15.27 9.60
N LEU A 218 8.61 -14.74 8.39
CA LEU A 218 9.64 -13.74 8.11
C LEU A 218 9.33 -12.42 8.84
N GLU A 219 8.07 -11.97 8.76
CA GLU A 219 7.54 -10.76 9.38
C GLU A 219 7.22 -10.92 10.87
N ASP A 220 7.61 -12.03 11.50
CA ASP A 220 7.33 -12.28 12.90
C ASP A 220 7.93 -11.18 13.79
N TYR A 221 7.19 -10.81 14.83
CA TYR A 221 7.55 -9.72 15.71
C TYR A 221 8.75 -10.03 16.63
N ASP A 222 9.05 -11.30 16.90
CA ASP A 222 10.20 -11.73 17.70
C ASP A 222 11.50 -11.71 16.88
N ASN A 223 11.42 -11.51 15.56
CA ASN A 223 12.61 -11.47 14.70
C ASN A 223 13.39 -10.15 14.88
N THR A 224 14.64 -10.30 15.30
CA THR A 224 15.64 -9.23 15.39
C THR A 224 16.72 -9.40 14.32
N TYR A 225 17.39 -8.31 13.95
CA TYR A 225 18.38 -8.31 12.87
C TYR A 225 19.56 -7.41 13.22
N THR A 226 20.76 -7.72 12.73
CA THR A 226 21.88 -6.77 12.78
C THR A 226 21.75 -5.71 11.69
N TRP A 227 22.30 -4.52 11.94
CA TRP A 227 22.40 -3.49 10.90
C TRP A 227 23.50 -3.85 9.91
N TYR A 228 23.18 -3.90 8.63
CA TYR A 228 24.12 -4.15 7.53
C TYR A 228 23.72 -3.43 6.24
N ASN A 229 24.67 -2.69 5.66
CA ASN A 229 24.53 -2.06 4.35
C ASN A 229 25.89 -2.01 3.62
N PRO A 230 26.09 -2.77 2.52
CA PRO A 230 27.33 -2.77 1.77
C PRO A 230 27.50 -1.54 0.87
N ASP A 231 26.46 -0.71 0.67
CA ASP A 231 26.54 0.51 -0.13
C ASP A 231 27.37 1.58 0.60
N THR A 232 28.59 1.81 0.10
CA THR A 232 29.52 2.80 0.64
C THR A 232 29.02 4.24 0.56
N ALA A 233 28.05 4.53 -0.30
CA ALA A 233 27.44 5.86 -0.36
C ALA A 233 26.46 6.12 0.80
N GLN A 234 25.95 5.07 1.44
CA GLN A 234 24.88 5.17 2.43
C GLN A 234 25.30 4.68 3.82
N ASN A 235 26.36 3.87 3.92
CA ASN A 235 26.76 3.23 5.17
C ASN A 235 27.71 4.05 6.05
N GLY A 236 28.09 5.26 5.62
CA GLY A 236 28.96 6.15 6.40
C GLY A 236 30.37 5.63 6.61
N GLY A 237 30.83 4.67 5.79
CA GLY A 237 32.16 4.06 5.88
C GLY A 237 32.24 2.76 6.68
N ASN A 238 31.12 2.29 7.26
CA ASN A 238 31.06 1.03 7.99
C ASN A 238 29.82 0.24 7.59
N PHE A 239 30.06 -0.93 7.00
CA PHE A 239 29.03 -1.81 6.46
C PHE A 239 28.16 -2.49 7.53
N GLY A 240 28.55 -2.44 8.80
CA GLY A 240 27.85 -3.11 9.89
C GLY A 240 28.22 -4.60 10.02
N LEU A 241 27.28 -5.42 10.48
CA LEU A 241 27.51 -6.85 10.74
C LEU A 241 26.60 -7.71 9.87
N GLU A 242 27.18 -8.50 8.97
CA GLU A 242 26.43 -9.38 8.04
C GLU A 242 25.71 -10.54 8.74
N ASN A 243 26.22 -11.01 9.89
CA ASN A 243 25.57 -11.97 10.78
C ASN A 243 24.96 -13.20 10.09
N GLY A 244 25.69 -13.82 9.15
CA GLY A 244 25.23 -15.03 8.47
C GLY A 244 23.87 -14.88 7.78
N ASN A 245 23.62 -13.74 7.14
CA ASN A 245 22.37 -13.36 6.49
C ASN A 245 21.18 -13.07 7.43
N LYS A 246 21.41 -12.88 8.73
CA LYS A 246 20.41 -12.37 9.68
C LYS A 246 20.62 -10.87 9.94
N ASN A 247 20.43 -10.07 8.89
CA ASN A 247 20.70 -8.63 8.89
C ASN A 247 19.63 -7.81 8.14
N THR A 248 19.72 -6.48 8.22
CA THR A 248 18.75 -5.56 7.60
C THR A 248 18.64 -5.73 6.08
N LEU A 249 19.76 -5.92 5.36
CA LEU A 249 19.75 -6.04 3.90
C LEU A 249 19.01 -7.30 3.45
N THR A 250 19.31 -8.43 4.07
CA THR A 250 18.71 -9.72 3.70
C THR A 250 17.23 -9.75 4.03
N TYR A 251 16.82 -9.12 5.14
CA TYR A 251 15.41 -8.93 5.47
C TYR A 251 14.67 -8.13 4.39
N ILE A 252 15.21 -6.96 4.00
CA ILE A 252 14.64 -6.11 2.95
C ILE A 252 14.52 -6.88 1.63
N GLN A 253 15.56 -7.60 1.23
CA GLN A 253 15.56 -8.40 0.00
C GLN A 253 14.49 -9.48 0.03
N ALA A 254 14.31 -10.18 1.15
CA ALA A 254 13.30 -11.22 1.30
C ALA A 254 11.87 -10.66 1.19
N ILE A 255 11.57 -9.54 1.87
CA ILE A 255 10.27 -8.88 1.79
C ILE A 255 9.98 -8.39 0.35
N ASN A 256 10.98 -7.80 -0.30
CA ASN A 256 10.85 -7.35 -1.69
C ASN A 256 10.69 -8.50 -2.69
N GLN A 257 11.29 -9.66 -2.41
CA GLN A 257 11.09 -10.86 -3.23
C GLN A 257 9.65 -11.38 -3.11
N GLN A 258 9.10 -11.40 -1.89
CA GLN A 258 7.73 -11.83 -1.61
C GLN A 258 6.69 -10.89 -2.22
N GLY A 259 6.99 -9.60 -2.32
CA GLY A 259 6.04 -8.62 -2.85
C GLY A 259 4.99 -8.22 -1.82
N LEU A 260 5.40 -7.98 -0.57
CA LEU A 260 4.49 -7.63 0.54
C LEU A 260 3.54 -6.50 0.15
N CYS A 261 2.23 -6.74 0.34
CA CYS A 261 1.14 -5.84 -0.04
C CYS A 261 1.13 -5.44 -1.53
N GLY A 262 1.69 -6.29 -2.41
CA GLY A 262 1.80 -6.04 -3.84
C GLY A 262 3.06 -5.28 -4.28
N TYR A 263 4.00 -5.04 -3.37
CA TYR A 263 5.10 -4.09 -3.57
C TYR A 263 6.49 -4.67 -3.31
N LYS A 264 7.51 -4.15 -4.02
CA LYS A 264 8.87 -4.70 -4.07
C LYS A 264 10.00 -3.67 -3.86
N ASP A 265 9.64 -2.50 -3.36
CA ASP A 265 10.49 -1.34 -3.11
C ASP A 265 10.47 -0.92 -1.63
N TRP A 266 10.28 -1.90 -0.74
CA TRP A 266 10.41 -1.74 0.70
C TRP A 266 11.85 -1.40 1.08
N ARG A 267 12.00 -0.52 2.07
CA ARG A 267 13.29 -0.08 2.61
C ARG A 267 13.22 0.14 4.11
N LEU A 268 14.37 0.30 4.75
CA LEU A 268 14.40 0.86 6.10
C LEU A 268 13.83 2.30 6.08
N PRO A 269 13.14 2.71 7.15
CA PRO A 269 12.66 4.08 7.30
C PRO A 269 13.81 5.03 7.65
N THR A 270 13.60 6.31 7.41
CA THR A 270 14.39 7.35 8.08
C THR A 270 14.00 7.43 9.56
N ALA A 271 14.83 8.04 10.39
CA ALA A 271 14.54 8.27 11.79
C ALA A 271 13.29 9.14 11.96
N GLU A 272 13.14 10.19 11.16
CA GLU A 272 11.95 11.05 11.17
C GLU A 272 10.70 10.29 10.76
N GLN A 273 10.78 9.45 9.72
CA GLN A 273 9.65 8.63 9.28
C GLN A 273 9.21 7.66 10.39
N LEU A 274 10.16 6.94 11.00
CA LEU A 274 9.84 5.96 12.02
C LEU A 274 9.39 6.61 13.33
N GLN A 275 9.98 7.74 13.70
CA GLN A 275 9.53 8.54 14.84
C GLN A 275 8.14 9.12 14.60
N GLY A 276 7.76 9.38 13.34
CA GLY A 276 6.39 9.75 12.97
C GLY A 276 5.33 8.68 13.27
N LEU A 277 5.69 7.47 13.68
CA LEU A 277 4.74 6.49 14.21
C LEU A 277 4.59 6.55 15.74
N VAL A 278 5.43 7.31 16.42
CA VAL A 278 5.43 7.38 17.88
C VAL A 278 4.20 8.15 18.36
N HIS A 279 3.40 7.50 19.21
CA HIS A 279 2.27 8.10 19.88
C HIS A 279 2.61 8.34 21.36
N TYR A 280 2.91 9.58 21.73
CA TYR A 280 3.35 9.97 23.07
C TYR A 280 2.23 10.00 24.12
N GLY A 281 0.96 10.06 23.69
CA GLY A 281 -0.19 9.78 24.55
C GLY A 281 -0.40 8.28 24.90
N GLN A 282 0.43 7.36 24.38
CA GLN A 282 0.43 5.94 24.73
C GLN A 282 1.80 5.56 25.31
N SER A 283 1.85 4.46 26.06
CA SER A 283 3.10 3.97 26.65
C SER A 283 3.20 2.45 26.54
N SER A 284 4.43 1.96 26.32
CA SER A 284 4.77 0.53 26.31
C SER A 284 3.87 -0.38 25.42
N PRO A 285 3.97 -0.30 24.08
CA PRO A 285 4.80 0.60 23.28
C PRO A 285 4.11 1.95 22.97
N THR A 286 4.91 2.98 22.68
CA THR A 286 4.47 4.33 22.27
C THR A 286 4.05 4.36 20.79
N ILE A 287 3.02 3.61 20.40
CA ILE A 287 2.49 3.53 19.02
C ILE A 287 1.02 3.09 19.05
N ASP A 288 0.21 3.45 18.05
CA ASP A 288 -1.16 2.95 17.94
C ASP A 288 -1.21 1.44 17.63
N THR A 289 -1.35 0.64 18.68
CA THR A 289 -1.36 -0.83 18.61
C THR A 289 -2.59 -1.43 17.90
N HIS A 290 -3.65 -0.63 17.66
CA HIS A 290 -4.79 -1.08 16.83
C HIS A 290 -4.43 -1.21 15.35
N TYR A 291 -3.39 -0.48 14.91
CA TYR A 291 -2.87 -0.49 13.54
C TYR A 291 -1.52 -1.19 13.43
N PHE A 292 -0.67 -1.04 14.45
CA PHE A 292 0.65 -1.65 14.52
C PHE A 292 0.72 -2.69 15.65
N PRO A 293 -0.05 -3.78 15.56
CA PRO A 293 0.02 -4.86 16.53
C PRO A 293 1.41 -5.49 16.49
N ASN A 294 1.74 -6.19 17.57
CA ASN A 294 3.02 -6.86 17.71
C ASN A 294 4.22 -5.89 17.56
N THR A 295 4.06 -4.63 17.96
CA THR A 295 5.22 -3.74 18.14
C THR A 295 5.85 -4.07 19.49
N GLN A 296 7.14 -4.37 19.48
CA GLN A 296 7.94 -4.56 20.68
C GLN A 296 8.30 -3.21 21.31
N SER A 297 8.24 -3.11 22.63
CA SER A 297 8.72 -1.94 23.38
C SER A 297 10.26 -1.92 23.41
N ALA A 298 10.88 -1.68 22.26
CA ALA A 298 12.32 -1.82 22.06
C ALA A 298 12.83 -0.94 20.91
N ASN A 299 14.11 -1.07 20.58
CA ASN A 299 14.76 -0.35 19.48
C ASN A 299 14.39 -0.94 18.11
N TYR A 300 14.17 -0.06 17.15
CA TYR A 300 13.94 -0.39 15.75
C TYR A 300 14.95 0.32 14.87
N TRP A 301 15.57 -0.41 13.95
CA TRP A 301 16.57 0.12 13.04
C TRP A 301 15.99 1.13 12.05
N THR A 302 16.77 2.17 11.77
CA THR A 302 16.56 3.12 10.68
C THR A 302 17.69 3.02 9.65
N ALA A 303 17.52 3.72 8.53
CA ALA A 303 18.53 3.77 7.48
C ALA A 303 19.76 4.64 7.85
N GLU A 304 19.64 5.56 8.80
CA GLU A 304 20.72 6.50 9.11
C GLU A 304 21.91 5.86 9.81
N THR A 305 23.06 6.42 9.46
CA THR A 305 24.36 6.14 10.04
C THR A 305 24.91 7.41 10.67
N THR A 306 25.68 7.26 11.75
CA THR A 306 26.29 8.38 12.46
C THR A 306 27.66 8.02 13.03
N GLY A 307 28.41 9.03 13.46
CA GLY A 307 29.82 8.94 13.81
C GLY A 307 30.74 9.17 12.61
N SER A 308 31.98 9.57 12.88
CA SER A 308 32.97 9.97 11.88
C SER A 308 33.38 8.84 10.91
N SER A 309 33.21 7.58 11.29
CA SER A 309 33.42 6.41 10.43
C SER A 309 32.17 5.53 10.32
N GLY A 310 30.99 6.10 10.59
CA GLY A 310 29.71 5.40 10.47
C GLY A 310 29.57 4.23 11.43
N GLN A 311 30.30 4.21 12.56
CA GLN A 311 30.28 3.08 13.49
C GLN A 311 28.94 2.89 14.22
N PHE A 312 28.06 3.90 14.18
CA PHE A 312 26.74 3.88 14.79
C PHE A 312 25.64 3.93 13.73
N ALA A 313 24.51 3.33 14.02
CA ALA A 313 23.26 3.50 13.30
C ALA A 313 22.21 4.10 14.23
N VAL A 314 21.22 4.78 13.65
CA VAL A 314 20.12 5.37 14.40
C VAL A 314 19.03 4.33 14.62
N VAL A 315 18.36 4.43 15.77
CA VAL A 315 17.18 3.65 16.14
C VAL A 315 16.10 4.54 16.72
N VAL A 316 14.86 4.11 16.55
CA VAL A 316 13.70 4.63 17.31
C VAL A 316 13.30 3.58 18.35
N MET A 317 13.19 4.00 19.61
CA MET A 317 12.87 3.14 20.75
C MET A 317 11.40 3.31 21.15
N PHE A 318 10.55 2.34 20.79
CA PHE A 318 9.10 2.40 21.08
C PHE A 318 8.73 2.16 22.55
N GLU A 319 9.69 1.94 23.45
CA GLU A 319 9.40 1.97 24.90
C GLU A 319 9.07 3.40 25.37
N PHE A 320 9.77 4.40 24.82
CA PHE A 320 9.70 5.80 25.25
C PHE A 320 9.57 6.82 24.11
N GLY A 321 9.55 6.38 22.85
CA GLY A 321 9.50 7.26 21.69
C GLY A 321 10.83 7.96 21.34
N LEU A 322 11.96 7.47 21.87
CA LEU A 322 13.25 8.16 21.75
C LEU A 322 14.01 7.78 20.47
N VAL A 323 14.66 8.76 19.85
CA VAL A 323 15.66 8.55 18.80
C VAL A 323 17.04 8.44 19.43
N ARG A 324 17.79 7.39 19.11
CA ARG A 324 19.11 7.13 19.71
C ARG A 324 20.09 6.61 18.66
N SER A 325 21.37 6.76 18.93
CA SER A 325 22.46 6.16 18.14
C SER A 325 23.03 4.96 18.88
N ILE A 326 23.11 3.80 18.22
CA ILE A 326 23.68 2.59 18.79
C ILE A 326 24.72 1.97 17.85
N ALA A 327 25.68 1.23 18.40
CA ALA A 327 26.79 0.69 17.60
C ALA A 327 26.29 -0.37 16.61
N LYS A 328 26.71 -0.29 15.34
CA LYS A 328 26.34 -1.29 14.32
C LYS A 328 26.94 -2.67 14.61
N ASN A 329 28.08 -2.68 15.29
CA ASN A 329 28.78 -3.87 15.72
C ASN A 329 29.27 -3.71 17.17
N GLN A 330 29.35 -4.81 17.90
CA GLN A 330 30.04 -4.86 19.18
C GLN A 330 31.07 -5.99 19.18
N ARG A 331 32.18 -5.78 19.88
CA ARG A 331 33.31 -6.71 19.89
C ARG A 331 32.98 -8.07 20.52
N PHE A 332 31.99 -8.12 21.41
CA PHE A 332 31.66 -9.30 22.21
C PHE A 332 30.17 -9.68 22.18
N SER A 333 29.33 -8.99 21.38
CA SER A 333 27.90 -9.29 21.25
C SER A 333 27.37 -8.89 19.87
N THR A 334 26.33 -9.59 19.42
CA THR A 334 25.54 -9.21 18.25
C THR A 334 24.52 -8.17 18.69
N ASN A 335 24.60 -6.96 18.13
CA ASN A 335 23.59 -5.93 18.36
C ASN A 335 22.44 -6.12 17.37
N GLU A 336 21.47 -6.96 17.75
CA GLU A 336 20.28 -7.21 16.95
C GLU A 336 19.12 -6.36 17.47
N ASN A 337 18.39 -5.70 16.58
CA ASN A 337 17.22 -4.90 16.92
C ASN A 337 16.10 -5.16 15.91
N TYR A 338 14.90 -4.67 16.20
CA TYR A 338 13.71 -4.93 15.39
C TYR A 338 13.71 -4.09 14.11
N ILE A 339 12.92 -4.50 13.13
CA ILE A 339 12.73 -3.78 11.86
C ILE A 339 11.23 -3.62 11.60
N ARG A 340 10.86 -2.44 11.10
CA ARG A 340 9.58 -2.20 10.42
C ARG A 340 9.88 -1.47 9.13
N LEU A 341 9.65 -2.11 8.00
CA LEU A 341 9.93 -1.52 6.70
C LEU A 341 8.87 -0.49 6.33
N VAL A 342 9.30 0.44 5.48
CA VAL A 342 8.45 1.48 4.89
C VAL A 342 8.69 1.51 3.39
N ARG A 343 7.70 2.00 2.67
CA ARG A 343 7.85 2.54 1.33
C ARG A 343 7.07 3.84 1.19
N ALA A 344 7.52 4.72 0.32
CA ALA A 344 6.71 5.85 -0.12
C ALA A 344 5.68 5.39 -1.15
N GLY A 345 4.55 6.07 -1.27
CA GLY A 345 4.01 6.29 -2.62
C GLY A 345 4.91 7.35 -3.25
N HIS A 346 5.74 6.91 -4.21
CA HIS A 346 6.84 7.62 -4.86
C HIS A 346 6.88 9.17 -4.73
N GLU A 347 8.06 9.69 -4.38
CA GLU A 347 8.48 11.10 -4.55
C GLU A 347 8.45 11.57 -6.01
#